data_AF-A0A059LMM9-F1
#
_entry.id   AF-A0A059LMM9-F1
#
_cell.length_a   1.000
_cell.length_b   1.000
_cell.length_c   1.000
_cell.angle_alpha   90.00
_cell.angle_beta   90.00
_cell.angle_gamma   90.00
#
_symmetry.space_group_name_H-M   'P 1'
#
loop_
_entity.id
_entity.type
_entity.pdbx_description
1 polymer ?
#
loop_
_entity_poly.entity_id
_entity_poly.type
_entity_poly.pdbx_seq_one_letter_code
_entity_poly.pdbx_strand_id
1 'polypeptide(L)'
;QGALHSGGSASSTEAGAAQSAGDKPHHAPSSPGWEPGARDGRGAYDDDGECCGVVLNELVIDRGQATSLTCLEVYADRHFVTVIAGDGLIVATPTGSTAYNLAAGGSMIHPGVPAMLFTPICPHTLASRPLVFPDNVTLSIRVSLDSRAGAYCGFDGKNRMHLRPGDGLVIKLSQWPVPTVCNLDASHDWFLAARDGLNWNVRHAQDPLHSPPRLER
;
A
#
# COMPACT_ATOMS: atom_id res chain seq x y z
N GLN A 1 14.21 25.42 -29.83
CA GLN A 1 13.68 26.40 -30.81
C GLN A 1 12.49 27.12 -30.15
N GLY A 2 12.54 28.48 -30.06
CA GLY A 2 11.47 29.44 -29.68
C GLY A 2 11.06 29.50 -28.20
N ALA A 3 11.49 30.45 -27.34
CA ALA A 3 11.26 31.91 -27.23
C ALA A 3 9.82 32.28 -26.75
N LEU A 4 9.61 32.61 -25.46
CA LEU A 4 9.60 33.94 -24.77
C LEU A 4 8.27 34.73 -24.86
N HIS A 5 7.69 35.16 -23.72
CA HIS A 5 7.42 36.59 -23.36
C HIS A 5 6.75 36.76 -21.98
N SER A 6 6.96 37.95 -21.39
CA SER A 6 6.80 38.39 -20.00
C SER A 6 5.85 39.61 -19.86
N GLY A 7 5.35 39.88 -18.63
CA GLY A 7 4.75 41.15 -18.18
C GLY A 7 3.50 40.93 -17.31
N GLY A 8 3.13 41.66 -16.23
CA GLY A 8 3.63 42.86 -15.57
C GLY A 8 2.47 43.64 -14.87
N SER A 9 2.40 43.57 -13.53
CA SER A 9 1.85 44.50 -12.49
C SER A 9 0.42 45.13 -12.46
N ALA A 10 -0.14 45.14 -11.21
CA ALA A 10 -0.95 46.14 -10.47
C ALA A 10 -2.42 46.42 -10.89
N SER A 11 -3.42 46.76 -10.04
CA SER A 11 -3.68 46.85 -8.58
C SER A 11 -5.16 47.29 -8.38
N SER A 12 -5.79 46.98 -7.22
CA SER A 12 -6.79 47.77 -6.42
C SER A 12 -8.13 47.09 -6.02
N THR A 13 -8.22 46.80 -4.71
CA THR A 13 -9.27 47.10 -3.70
C THR A 13 -10.78 46.94 -4.01
N GLU A 14 -11.51 46.09 -3.26
CA GLU A 14 -12.43 46.46 -2.16
C GLU A 14 -13.18 45.25 -1.55
N ALA A 15 -13.76 45.48 -0.38
CA ALA A 15 -14.09 44.53 0.68
C ALA A 15 -15.45 43.83 0.58
N GLY A 16 -15.61 42.72 1.31
CA GLY A 16 -16.90 42.06 1.53
C GLY A 16 -16.76 40.76 2.32
N ALA A 17 -16.96 40.84 3.64
CA ALA A 17 -16.90 39.71 4.56
C ALA A 17 -18.06 38.72 4.38
N ALA A 18 -17.76 37.42 4.33
CA ALA A 18 -18.68 36.35 4.69
C ALA A 18 -17.88 35.15 5.24
N GLN A 19 -18.13 34.83 6.50
CA GLN A 19 -17.55 33.69 7.22
C GLN A 19 -18.15 32.38 6.70
N SER A 20 -17.31 31.41 6.33
CA SER A 20 -17.69 29.99 6.30
C SER A 20 -16.45 29.10 6.45
N ALA A 21 -16.68 27.90 7.00
CA ALA A 21 -15.72 26.98 7.61
C ALA A 21 -14.41 26.76 6.85
N GLY A 22 -13.29 26.94 7.56
CA GLY A 22 -11.94 26.71 7.04
C GLY A 22 -11.65 25.21 6.90
N ASP A 23 -11.89 24.68 5.70
CA ASP A 23 -11.27 23.46 5.22
C ASP A 23 -9.89 23.86 4.68
N LYS A 24 -8.80 23.51 5.39
CA LYS A 24 -7.45 23.85 4.93
C LYS A 24 -7.13 22.95 3.72
N PRO A 25 -6.78 23.52 2.54
CA PRO A 25 -6.26 22.70 1.46
C PRO A 25 -4.93 22.10 1.92
N HIS A 26 -4.86 20.77 1.96
CA HIS A 26 -3.60 20.05 2.14
C HIS A 26 -2.70 20.37 0.94
N HIS A 27 -1.81 21.34 1.10
CA HIS A 27 -0.71 21.55 0.16
C HIS A 27 0.12 20.27 0.13
N ALA A 28 0.20 19.62 -1.03
CA ALA A 28 1.15 18.55 -1.25
C ALA A 28 2.56 19.10 -0.96
N PRO A 29 3.33 18.52 -0.04
CA PRO A 29 4.71 18.95 0.16
C PRO A 29 5.48 18.70 -1.13
N SER A 30 6.14 19.74 -1.64
CA SER A 30 7.06 19.63 -2.78
C SER A 30 8.14 18.62 -2.43
N SER A 31 8.25 17.55 -3.22
CA SER A 31 9.16 16.42 -3.00
C SER A 31 10.60 16.91 -2.79
N PRO A 32 11.16 16.91 -1.56
CA PRO A 32 12.57 17.21 -1.37
C PRO A 32 13.36 15.96 -1.78
N GLY A 33 14.52 16.16 -2.42
CA GLY A 33 15.54 15.13 -2.52
C GLY A 33 15.81 14.59 -1.12
N TRP A 34 15.45 13.34 -0.89
CA TRP A 34 15.58 12.71 0.42
C TRP A 34 16.97 12.17 0.59
N GLU A 35 17.58 12.53 1.71
CA GLU A 35 18.81 11.95 2.20
C GLU A 35 18.49 11.18 3.50
N PRO A 36 19.01 9.95 3.67
CA PRO A 36 18.76 9.15 4.88
C PRO A 36 19.26 9.86 6.15
N GLY A 37 18.46 9.87 7.22
CA GLY A 37 18.83 10.46 8.51
C GLY A 37 19.91 9.66 9.27
N ALA A 38 20.58 10.31 10.23
CA ALA A 38 21.64 9.72 11.05
C ALA A 38 21.14 8.57 11.94
N ARG A 39 21.86 7.43 11.89
CA ARG A 39 21.39 6.09 12.27
C ARG A 39 21.87 5.68 13.68
N ASP A 40 21.01 5.00 14.46
CA ASP A 40 21.43 4.20 15.62
C ASP A 40 21.63 2.74 15.17
N GLY A 41 22.75 2.12 15.53
CA GLY A 41 23.25 0.88 14.94
C GLY A 41 22.48 -0.40 15.31
N ARG A 42 21.15 -0.41 15.23
CA ARG A 42 20.29 -1.56 15.57
C ARG A 42 19.40 -2.03 14.41
N GLY A 43 20.01 -2.31 13.27
CA GLY A 43 19.38 -2.92 12.10
C GLY A 43 20.39 -3.71 11.28
N ALA A 44 19.91 -4.71 10.52
CA ALA A 44 20.73 -5.38 9.51
C ALA A 44 20.85 -4.44 8.31
N TYR A 45 21.86 -3.58 8.33
CA TYR A 45 22.14 -2.65 7.24
C TYR A 45 23.23 -3.22 6.34
N ASP A 46 23.18 -2.93 5.05
CA ASP A 46 24.30 -3.14 4.14
C ASP A 46 25.43 -2.13 4.42
N ASP A 47 26.56 -2.23 3.72
CA ASP A 47 27.73 -1.37 3.93
C ASP A 47 27.47 0.11 3.59
N ASP A 48 26.41 0.40 2.81
CA ASP A 48 25.91 1.76 2.52
C ASP A 48 24.91 2.25 3.60
N GLY A 49 24.63 1.38 4.56
CA GLY A 49 23.73 1.50 5.68
C GLY A 49 22.25 1.54 5.29
N GLU A 50 21.89 1.09 4.09
CA GLU A 50 20.52 0.79 3.72
C GLU A 50 20.11 -0.56 4.33
N CYS A 51 18.89 -0.65 4.85
CA CYS A 51 18.37 -1.95 5.21
C CYS A 51 17.72 -2.59 3.98
N CYS A 52 18.44 -3.51 3.34
CA CYS A 52 17.91 -4.27 2.20
C CYS A 52 17.19 -5.53 2.70
N GLY A 53 15.87 -5.56 2.51
CA GLY A 53 15.05 -6.75 2.71
C GLY A 53 14.33 -7.16 1.42
N VAL A 54 14.34 -8.45 1.10
CA VAL A 54 13.54 -9.02 0.02
C VAL A 54 12.37 -9.77 0.64
N VAL A 55 11.18 -9.56 0.08
CA VAL A 55 9.95 -10.25 0.48
C VAL A 55 9.39 -11.02 -0.70
N LEU A 56 8.82 -12.20 -0.41
CA LEU A 56 8.06 -12.97 -1.38
C LEU A 56 6.59 -12.55 -1.38
N ASN A 57 5.99 -12.34 -0.21
CA ASN A 57 4.58 -12.05 -0.07
C ASN A 57 4.35 -10.57 0.18
N GLU A 58 4.78 -10.04 1.33
CA GLU A 58 4.51 -8.66 1.68
C GLU A 58 5.53 -8.01 2.61
N LEU A 59 5.62 -6.70 2.45
CA LEU A 59 6.14 -5.77 3.44
C LEU A 59 4.95 -5.16 4.18
N VAL A 60 4.97 -5.28 5.51
CA VAL A 60 3.96 -4.69 6.39
C VAL A 60 4.59 -3.54 7.15
N ILE A 61 3.98 -2.36 7.10
CA ILE A 61 4.35 -1.21 7.94
C ILE A 61 3.21 -0.96 8.90
N ASP A 62 3.42 -1.16 10.20
CA ASP A 62 2.38 -1.07 11.23
C ASP A 62 2.79 -0.19 12.41
N ARG A 63 1.82 0.31 13.18
CA ARG A 63 2.07 1.16 14.37
C ARG A 63 2.74 0.43 15.55
N GLY A 64 2.93 -0.88 15.47
CA GLY A 64 3.48 -1.70 16.53
C GLY A 64 2.61 -1.68 17.78
N GLN A 65 3.27 -1.51 18.92
CA GLN A 65 2.61 -1.41 20.23
C GLN A 65 2.11 0.02 20.54
N ALA A 66 2.34 0.98 19.64
CA ALA A 66 1.93 2.36 19.88
C ALA A 66 0.40 2.48 19.90
N THR A 67 -0.13 3.24 20.86
CA THR A 67 -1.58 3.51 20.95
C THR A 67 -2.04 4.57 19.95
N SER A 68 -1.12 5.41 19.47
CA SER A 68 -1.37 6.38 18.41
C SER A 68 -1.36 5.73 17.03
N LEU A 69 -2.14 6.28 16.11
CA LEU A 69 -2.09 5.93 14.69
C LEU A 69 -0.70 6.23 14.11
N THR A 70 -0.24 5.39 13.19
CA THR A 70 0.91 5.74 12.35
C THR A 70 0.45 6.66 11.23
N CYS A 71 1.30 7.62 10.86
CA CYS A 71 1.06 8.53 9.74
C CYS A 71 2.14 8.28 8.70
N LEU A 72 1.75 7.69 7.57
CA LEU A 72 2.66 7.28 6.50
C LEU A 72 2.44 8.15 5.28
N GLU A 73 3.44 8.94 4.90
CA GLU A 73 3.47 9.67 3.64
C GLU A 73 3.90 8.74 2.51
N VAL A 74 3.11 8.68 1.45
CA VAL A 74 3.33 7.76 0.34
C VAL A 74 3.60 8.54 -0.94
N TYR A 75 4.67 8.15 -1.62
CA TYR A 75 5.06 8.71 -2.92
C TYR A 75 5.25 7.57 -3.93
N ALA A 76 4.84 7.79 -5.18
CA ALA A 76 5.07 6.90 -6.31
C ALA A 76 5.88 7.65 -7.37
N ASP A 77 7.05 7.14 -7.73
CA ASP A 77 7.97 7.78 -8.70
C ASP A 77 8.20 9.28 -8.44
N ARG A 78 8.34 9.64 -7.16
CA ARG A 78 8.49 11.00 -6.61
C ARG A 78 7.22 11.87 -6.55
N HIS A 79 6.07 11.37 -7.00
CA HIS A 79 4.80 12.09 -6.89
C HIS A 79 4.12 11.71 -5.57
N PHE A 80 3.67 12.72 -4.84
CA PHE A 80 2.86 12.50 -3.64
C PHE A 80 1.56 11.79 -4.02
N VAL A 81 1.26 10.68 -3.35
CA VAL A 81 0.04 9.91 -3.56
C VAL A 81 -0.98 10.27 -2.48
N THR A 82 -0.62 10.04 -1.22
CA THR A 82 -1.52 10.26 -0.08
C THR A 82 -0.76 10.15 1.25
N VAL A 83 -1.45 10.48 2.34
CA VAL A 83 -1.07 10.12 3.70
C VAL A 83 -2.00 9.04 4.23
N ILE A 84 -1.44 7.93 4.69
CA ILE A 84 -2.18 6.88 5.39
C ILE A 84 -2.06 7.12 6.89
N ALA A 85 -3.16 7.49 7.52
CA ALA A 85 -3.30 7.51 8.97
C ALA A 85 -4.14 6.30 9.41
N GLY A 86 -3.57 5.38 10.18
CA GLY A 86 -4.26 4.14 10.55
C GLY A 86 -3.41 3.19 11.38
N ASP A 87 -3.78 1.91 11.35
CA ASP A 87 -2.98 0.84 11.97
C ASP A 87 -1.71 0.56 11.15
N GLY A 88 -1.74 0.76 9.83
CA GLY A 88 -0.60 0.51 8.96
C GLY A 88 -0.91 0.47 7.47
N LEU A 89 0.01 -0.12 6.72
CA LEU A 89 -0.02 -0.29 5.29
C LEU A 89 0.69 -1.59 4.89
N ILE A 90 0.11 -2.32 3.95
CA ILE A 90 0.70 -3.50 3.33
C ILE A 90 1.11 -3.14 1.91
N VAL A 91 2.35 -3.48 1.55
CA VAL A 91 2.79 -3.54 0.15
C VAL A 91 3.09 -5.00 -0.19
N ALA A 92 2.26 -5.60 -1.03
CA ALA A 92 2.31 -7.02 -1.34
C ALA A 92 2.64 -7.30 -2.81
N THR A 93 3.21 -8.46 -3.07
CA THR A 93 3.36 -9.02 -4.41
C THR A 93 2.06 -9.74 -4.83
N PRO A 94 1.92 -10.12 -6.11
CA PRO A 94 0.78 -10.93 -6.55
C PRO A 94 0.67 -12.26 -5.79
N THR A 95 1.81 -12.88 -5.42
CA THR A 95 1.84 -14.08 -4.58
C THR A 95 1.33 -13.80 -3.16
N GLY A 96 1.69 -12.66 -2.56
CA GLY A 96 1.17 -12.22 -1.27
C GLY A 96 -0.28 -11.75 -1.29
N SER A 97 -0.92 -11.65 -2.47
CA SER A 97 -2.29 -11.13 -2.60
C SER A 97 -3.32 -11.94 -1.82
N THR A 98 -3.05 -13.24 -1.60
CA THR A 98 -3.88 -14.19 -0.84
C THR A 98 -3.47 -14.32 0.64
N ALA A 99 -2.41 -13.65 1.07
CA ALA A 99 -1.91 -13.68 2.45
C ALA A 99 -2.54 -12.55 3.29
N TYR A 100 -1.74 -11.80 4.06
CA TYR A 100 -2.29 -10.76 4.93
C TYR A 100 -3.00 -9.64 4.15
N ASN A 101 -2.56 -9.39 2.91
CA ASN A 101 -3.22 -8.48 1.98
C ASN A 101 -4.72 -8.78 1.82
N LEU A 102 -5.09 -10.06 1.64
CA LEU A 102 -6.49 -10.45 1.46
C LEU A 102 -7.32 -10.15 2.71
N ALA A 103 -6.77 -10.47 3.89
CA ALA A 103 -7.43 -10.22 5.17
C ALA A 103 -7.61 -8.72 5.46
N ALA A 104 -6.71 -7.87 4.98
CA ALA A 104 -6.82 -6.42 5.07
C ALA A 104 -7.78 -5.79 4.03
N GLY A 105 -8.45 -6.61 3.21
CA GLY A 105 -9.41 -6.15 2.20
C GLY A 105 -8.80 -5.85 0.83
N GLY A 106 -7.54 -6.25 0.60
CA GLY A 106 -6.90 -6.21 -0.71
C GLY A 106 -7.48 -7.26 -1.68
N SER A 107 -7.27 -7.05 -2.98
CA SER A 107 -7.73 -7.98 -4.01
C SER A 107 -6.83 -9.20 -4.13
N MET A 108 -7.40 -10.35 -4.52
CA MET A 108 -6.62 -11.49 -5.02
C MET A 108 -6.17 -11.23 -6.45
N ILE A 109 -4.90 -11.49 -6.74
CA ILE A 109 -4.30 -11.27 -8.05
C ILE A 109 -3.58 -12.54 -8.49
N HIS A 110 -3.69 -12.87 -9.77
CA HIS A 110 -2.97 -14.00 -10.37
C HIS A 110 -1.45 -13.75 -10.35
N PRO A 111 -0.60 -14.72 -9.97
CA PRO A 111 0.85 -14.54 -9.82
C PRO A 111 1.58 -14.02 -11.06
N GLY A 112 1.04 -14.31 -12.26
CA GLY A 112 1.58 -13.83 -13.53
C GLY A 112 1.29 -12.36 -13.87
N VAL A 113 0.55 -11.62 -13.02
CA VAL A 113 0.32 -10.18 -13.23
C VAL A 113 1.48 -9.40 -12.61
N PRO A 114 2.31 -8.68 -13.39
CA PRO A 114 3.43 -7.92 -12.84
C PRO A 114 2.92 -6.64 -12.18
N ALA A 115 2.71 -6.69 -10.87
CA ALA A 115 2.14 -5.59 -10.10
C ALA A 115 2.57 -5.60 -8.64
N MET A 116 2.47 -4.45 -7.98
CA MET A 116 2.52 -4.31 -6.52
C MET A 116 1.14 -3.93 -6.00
N LEU A 117 0.70 -4.61 -4.96
CA LEU A 117 -0.54 -4.30 -4.27
C LEU A 117 -0.24 -3.37 -3.10
N PHE A 118 -1.13 -2.40 -2.89
CA PHE A 118 -1.06 -1.41 -1.83
C PHE A 118 -2.37 -1.47 -1.05
N THR A 119 -2.33 -1.90 0.20
CA THR A 119 -3.53 -2.16 1.01
C THR A 119 -3.39 -1.52 2.39
N PRO A 120 -4.07 -0.41 2.65
CA PRO A 120 -4.09 0.24 3.96
C PRO A 120 -4.74 -0.65 5.03
N ILE A 121 -4.18 -0.66 6.25
CA ILE A 121 -4.70 -1.43 7.39
C ILE A 121 -5.49 -0.48 8.29
N CYS A 122 -6.79 -0.75 8.44
CA CYS A 122 -7.73 0.02 9.27
C CYS A 122 -7.52 1.55 9.14
N PRO A 123 -7.56 2.12 7.92
CA PRO A 123 -7.30 3.53 7.71
C PRO A 123 -8.41 4.38 8.36
N HIS A 124 -8.02 5.47 9.03
CA HIS A 124 -8.94 6.41 9.68
C HIS A 124 -9.63 7.37 8.68
N THR A 125 -9.73 6.97 7.41
CA THR A 125 -10.44 7.66 6.34
C THR A 125 -11.30 6.67 5.56
N LEU A 126 -12.57 7.01 5.39
CA LEU A 126 -13.57 6.18 4.70
C LEU A 126 -13.31 6.05 3.19
N ALA A 127 -12.53 6.97 2.61
CA ALA A 127 -12.21 7.00 1.19
C ALA A 127 -10.97 6.17 0.83
N SER A 128 -10.28 5.59 1.82
CA SER A 128 -9.12 4.75 1.55
C SER A 128 -9.55 3.46 0.85
N ARG A 129 -8.89 3.16 -0.27
CA ARG A 129 -9.12 1.97 -1.08
C ARG A 129 -7.79 1.32 -1.40
N PRO A 130 -7.72 -0.02 -1.49
CA PRO A 130 -6.55 -0.69 -2.01
C PRO A 130 -6.23 -0.21 -3.43
N LEU A 131 -4.95 -0.11 -3.75
CA LEU A 131 -4.43 0.28 -5.05
C LEU A 131 -3.56 -0.83 -5.62
N VAL A 132 -3.46 -0.87 -6.94
CA VAL A 132 -2.54 -1.78 -7.65
C VAL A 132 -1.64 -0.91 -8.52
N PHE A 133 -0.34 -0.99 -8.29
CA PHE A 133 0.68 -0.29 -9.05
C PHE A 133 1.35 -1.24 -10.05
N PRO A 134 1.72 -0.77 -11.25
CA PRO A 134 2.53 -1.56 -12.17
C PRO A 134 3.94 -1.82 -11.59
N ASP A 135 4.61 -2.83 -12.13
CA ASP A 135 5.92 -3.32 -11.70
C ASP A 135 7.08 -2.32 -11.81
N ASN A 136 6.95 -1.33 -12.69
CA ASN A 136 7.95 -0.30 -12.92
C ASN A 136 7.90 0.86 -11.92
N VAL A 137 6.85 0.94 -11.09
CA VAL A 137 6.71 2.01 -10.09
C VAL A 137 7.67 1.77 -8.93
N THR A 138 8.27 2.85 -8.44
CA THR A 138 8.98 2.86 -7.17
C THR A 138 8.12 3.54 -6.12
N LEU A 139 7.77 2.80 -5.06
CA LEU A 139 7.10 3.37 -3.90
C LEU A 139 8.12 3.89 -2.89
N SER A 140 7.89 5.09 -2.37
CA SER A 140 8.63 5.63 -1.23
C SER A 140 7.64 5.92 -0.12
N ILE A 141 7.83 5.28 1.03
CA ILE A 141 6.93 5.41 2.18
C ILE A 141 7.73 5.96 3.34
N ARG A 142 7.26 7.05 3.93
CA ARG A 142 7.93 7.71 5.07
C ARG A 142 7.00 7.78 6.25
N VAL A 143 7.55 7.57 7.45
CA VAL A 143 6.84 7.93 8.67
C VAL A 143 6.89 9.45 8.76
N SER A 144 5.72 10.10 8.73
CA SER A 144 5.64 11.56 8.77
C SER A 144 6.33 12.10 10.03
N LEU A 145 7.01 13.25 9.90
CA LEU A 145 7.65 13.92 11.05
C LEU A 145 6.63 14.34 12.11
N ASP A 146 5.38 14.57 11.71
CA ASP A 146 4.27 14.91 12.61
C ASP A 146 3.66 13.67 13.29
N SER A 147 4.15 12.46 12.97
CA SER A 147 3.66 11.24 13.60
C SER A 147 4.06 11.20 15.08
N ARG A 148 3.07 10.94 15.95
CA ARG A 148 3.27 10.91 17.41
C ARG A 148 4.13 9.73 17.89
N ALA A 149 4.26 8.70 17.07
CA ALA A 149 5.07 7.53 17.34
C ALA A 149 5.72 7.04 16.04
N GLY A 150 6.79 6.26 16.17
CA GLY A 150 7.36 5.53 15.04
C GLY A 150 6.45 4.42 14.53
N ALA A 151 6.89 3.76 13.48
CA ALA A 151 6.28 2.56 12.92
C ALA A 151 7.24 1.37 13.06
N TYR A 152 6.76 0.19 12.67
CA TYR A 152 7.57 -0.99 12.48
C TYR A 152 7.34 -1.52 11.07
N CYS A 153 8.41 -1.89 10.38
CA CYS A 153 8.30 -2.64 9.13
C CYS A 153 8.66 -4.11 9.35
N GLY A 154 7.89 -5.02 8.76
CA GLY A 154 8.10 -6.47 8.79
C GLY A 154 8.10 -7.06 7.40
N PHE A 155 8.93 -8.09 7.20
CA PHE A 155 9.25 -8.69 5.91
C PHE A 155 8.76 -10.15 5.94
N ASP A 156 7.72 -10.49 5.17
CA ASP A 156 7.07 -11.81 5.19
C ASP A 156 6.72 -12.31 6.61
N GLY A 157 6.21 -11.40 7.44
CA GLY A 157 5.86 -11.67 8.84
C GLY A 157 7.05 -11.87 9.79
N LYS A 158 8.28 -11.59 9.34
CA LYS A 158 9.52 -11.74 10.11
C LYS A 158 10.33 -10.43 10.13
N ASN A 159 11.46 -10.45 10.83
CA ASN A 159 12.51 -9.41 10.79
C ASN A 159 11.96 -7.99 10.98
N ARG A 160 11.27 -7.77 12.09
CA ARG A 160 10.68 -6.45 12.38
C ARG A 160 11.76 -5.42 12.64
N MET A 161 11.66 -4.27 12.00
CA MET A 161 12.57 -3.15 12.17
C MET A 161 11.79 -1.90 12.52
N HIS A 162 12.37 -1.09 13.40
CA HIS A 162 11.72 0.12 13.88
C HIS A 162 12.03 1.29 12.94
N LEU A 163 11.00 2.05 12.57
CA LEU A 163 11.08 3.27 11.78
C LEU A 163 10.70 4.45 12.66
N ARG A 164 11.60 5.41 12.81
CA ARG A 164 11.32 6.66 13.53
C ARG A 164 10.58 7.64 12.61
N PRO A 165 9.87 8.63 13.18
CA PRO A 165 9.41 9.78 12.39
C PRO A 165 10.56 10.37 11.57
N GLY A 166 10.35 10.54 10.26
CA GLY A 166 11.36 10.97 9.29
C GLY A 166 12.07 9.83 8.55
N ASP A 167 12.06 8.61 9.10
CA ASP A 167 12.62 7.44 8.40
C ASP A 167 11.71 7.05 7.23
N GLY A 168 12.33 6.46 6.21
CA GLY A 168 11.65 6.07 4.98
C GLY A 168 12.13 4.75 4.41
N LEU A 169 11.27 4.15 3.60
CA LEU A 169 11.52 2.93 2.85
C LEU A 169 11.34 3.21 1.37
N VAL A 170 12.18 2.60 0.55
CA VAL A 170 12.04 2.56 -0.91
C VAL A 170 11.75 1.13 -1.31
N ILE A 171 10.65 0.94 -2.04
CA ILE A 171 10.13 -0.39 -2.38
C ILE A 171 10.01 -0.47 -3.90
N LYS A 172 10.55 -1.56 -4.44
CA LYS A 172 10.54 -1.91 -5.87
C LYS A 172 10.35 -3.41 -5.99
N LEU A 173 9.79 -3.87 -7.11
CA LEU A 173 9.83 -5.29 -7.43
C LEU A 173 11.27 -5.74 -7.70
N SER A 174 11.62 -6.91 -7.19
CA SER A 174 12.94 -7.50 -7.36
C SER A 174 13.17 -7.93 -8.81
N GLN A 175 14.42 -7.78 -9.28
CA GLN A 175 14.86 -8.32 -10.58
C GLN A 175 15.03 -9.84 -10.54
N TRP A 176 14.99 -10.46 -9.36
CA TRP A 176 15.22 -11.87 -9.13
C TRP A 176 13.95 -12.53 -8.58
N PRO A 177 12.99 -12.92 -9.44
CA PRO A 177 11.79 -13.60 -9.00
C PRO A 177 12.10 -15.03 -8.55
N VAL A 178 11.32 -15.55 -7.60
CA VAL A 178 11.42 -16.94 -7.15
C VAL A 178 10.69 -17.84 -8.16
N PRO A 179 11.38 -18.81 -8.81
CA PRO A 179 10.73 -19.72 -9.74
C PRO A 179 9.86 -20.73 -8.97
N THR A 180 8.60 -20.86 -9.38
CA THR A 180 7.66 -21.82 -8.82
C THR A 180 7.45 -22.97 -9.80
N VAL A 181 7.51 -24.20 -9.30
CA VAL A 181 7.17 -25.40 -10.07
C VAL A 181 5.66 -25.62 -10.01
N CYS A 182 5.03 -25.71 -11.17
CA CYS A 182 3.60 -26.00 -11.30
C CYS A 182 3.38 -27.49 -11.56
N ASN A 183 2.27 -28.02 -11.05
CA ASN A 183 1.82 -29.39 -11.33
C ASN A 183 1.20 -29.47 -12.73
N LEU A 184 0.37 -28.49 -13.10
CA LEU A 184 -0.18 -28.36 -14.46
C LEU A 184 0.46 -27.16 -15.16
N ASP A 185 -0.13 -25.98 -14.97
CA ASP A 185 0.44 -24.69 -15.34
C ASP A 185 0.03 -23.64 -14.30
N ALA A 186 0.69 -22.48 -14.36
CA ALA A 186 0.53 -21.43 -13.36
C ALA A 186 -0.92 -20.97 -13.18
N SER A 187 -1.69 -20.91 -14.26
CA SER A 187 -3.07 -20.44 -14.21
C SER A 187 -4.00 -21.50 -13.66
N HIS A 188 -3.90 -22.74 -14.14
CA HIS A 188 -4.74 -23.83 -13.63
C HIS A 188 -4.48 -24.08 -12.14
N ASP A 189 -3.22 -24.18 -11.73
CA ASP A 189 -2.86 -24.41 -10.33
C ASP A 189 -3.37 -23.28 -9.43
N TRP A 190 -3.28 -22.02 -9.89
CA TRP A 190 -3.81 -20.87 -9.16
C TRP A 190 -5.35 -20.90 -9.04
N PHE A 191 -6.07 -21.21 -10.14
CA PHE A 191 -7.53 -21.31 -10.09
C PHE A 191 -8.00 -22.43 -9.16
N LEU A 192 -7.32 -23.58 -9.16
CA LEU A 192 -7.59 -24.69 -8.25
C LEU A 192 -7.33 -24.27 -6.81
N ALA A 193 -6.18 -23.64 -6.52
CA ALA A 193 -5.86 -23.15 -5.19
C ALA A 193 -6.87 -22.11 -4.68
N ALA A 194 -7.31 -21.19 -5.54
CA ALA A 194 -8.33 -20.20 -5.20
C ALA A 194 -9.70 -20.85 -4.92
N ARG A 195 -10.15 -21.76 -5.80
CA ARG A 195 -11.45 -22.43 -5.65
C ARG A 195 -11.48 -23.36 -4.45
N ASP A 196 -10.50 -24.24 -4.34
CA ASP A 196 -10.50 -25.34 -3.39
C ASP A 196 -9.91 -24.91 -2.03
N GLY A 197 -8.93 -24.00 -2.03
CA GLY A 197 -8.29 -23.51 -0.81
C GLY A 197 -9.07 -22.40 -0.09
N LEU A 198 -9.77 -21.52 -0.83
CA LEU A 198 -10.54 -20.41 -0.25
C LEU A 198 -12.06 -20.63 -0.34
N ASN A 199 -12.52 -21.78 -0.86
CA ASN A 199 -13.92 -22.03 -1.17
C ASN A 199 -14.56 -20.88 -1.95
N TRP A 200 -13.77 -20.28 -2.87
CA TRP A 200 -14.16 -19.05 -3.55
C TRP A 200 -15.48 -19.27 -4.30
N ASN A 201 -16.53 -18.56 -3.86
CA ASN A 201 -17.86 -18.56 -4.47
C ASN A 201 -18.55 -19.95 -4.50
N VAL A 202 -18.28 -20.83 -3.53
CA VAL A 202 -19.11 -22.02 -3.30
C VAL A 202 -20.52 -21.55 -2.93
N ARG A 203 -21.49 -21.85 -3.79
CA ARG A 203 -22.90 -21.51 -3.59
C ARG A 203 -23.70 -22.78 -3.37
N HIS A 204 -24.63 -22.75 -2.42
CA HIS A 204 -25.78 -23.64 -2.48
C HIS A 204 -26.62 -23.25 -3.70
N ALA A 205 -26.91 -24.22 -4.56
CA ALA A 205 -27.81 -23.99 -5.68
C ALA A 205 -29.13 -23.42 -5.14
N GLN A 206 -29.62 -22.35 -5.75
CA GLN A 206 -30.91 -21.79 -5.37
C GLN A 206 -31.99 -22.82 -5.69
N ASP A 207 -32.80 -23.18 -4.68
CA ASP A 207 -33.90 -24.11 -4.89
C ASP A 207 -34.83 -23.57 -5.97
N PRO A 208 -35.36 -24.43 -6.85
CA PRO A 208 -36.35 -24.02 -7.84
C PRO A 208 -37.53 -23.35 -7.15
N LEU A 209 -38.02 -22.23 -7.73
CA LEU A 209 -39.17 -21.48 -7.21
C LEU A 209 -40.43 -22.37 -7.03
N HIS A 210 -40.48 -23.50 -7.74
CA HIS A 210 -41.44 -24.57 -7.55
C HIS A 210 -40.73 -25.92 -7.46
N SER A 211 -40.67 -26.48 -6.25
CA SER A 211 -40.53 -27.93 -6.09
C SER A 211 -41.88 -28.57 -6.45
N PRO A 212 -41.94 -29.52 -7.41
CA PRO A 212 -43.17 -30.27 -7.63
C PRO A 212 -43.52 -31.02 -6.34
N PRO A 213 -44.81 -31.11 -5.97
CA PRO A 213 -45.21 -31.80 -4.75
C PRO A 213 -44.65 -33.23 -4.79
N ARG A 214 -43.95 -33.64 -3.73
CA ARG A 214 -43.51 -35.03 -3.56
C ARG A 214 -44.75 -35.90 -3.68
N LEU A 215 -44.80 -36.72 -4.73
CA LEU A 215 -45.75 -37.83 -4.81
C LEU A 215 -45.42 -38.80 -3.68
N GLU A 216 -46.19 -38.73 -2.60
CA GLU A 216 -46.23 -39.78 -1.58
C GLU A 216 -46.70 -41.07 -2.27
N ARG A 217 -45.90 -42.13 -2.12
CA ARG A 217 -46.26 -43.51 -2.50
C ARG A 217 -46.87 -44.21 -1.30
#